data_AF-A0A2K6CDY0-F1
#
_entry.id   AF-A0A2K6CDY0-F1
#
_cell.length_a   1.000
_cell.length_b   1.000
_cell.length_c   1.000
_cell.angle_alpha   90.00
_cell.angle_beta   90.00
_cell.angle_gamma   90.00
#
_symmetry.space_group_name_H-M   'P 1'
#
loop_
_entity.id
_entity.type
_entity.pdbx_description
1 polymer ?
#
loop_
_entity_poly.entity_id
_entity_poly.type
_entity_poly.pdbx_seq_one_letter_code
_entity_poly.pdbx_strand_id
1 'polypeptide(L)'
;MGSEMEPLLLAWSYFRRRKFQLCADLCTQMLEKSPYDQAAWILKARALTEMVYIDEIDVDQEGIAEMMLDENAIAQVPRPGTSLKLPGTNQTGGPSQAVRPVTQAGRPITGFLRPSTQSGRPGTMEQAIRTPRTAYTARPITSSSGRFVRLGTALFEYIFHHENDVKTALDLAALSTEHSQYKDWWWKVQIGKCYYRLGMYREAEKQFKSALKQQEMVDTFLYLAKVYVSLDQPVTALNLFKQGLDKFPGEVTLLCGIARIYEEMNNMSSAAEYYKEVLKQDNTHVEAIACIGSNHFYSDQPEIALRFYRRLLQMGIYNGQLFNNLGLCCFYAQQYDMTLTSFERALSLAENEEEAADVWYNLGHVAVGIGDTNLAHQCFRLALVNNNNHAEAYNNLAVLEMRKGHVEQARALLQTASSLAPHMYEPHFNFATISDKIGDLQRSYVAAQKSEAAFPDHVDTQHLIKQLRQHFAML
;
A
#
# COMPACT_ATOMS: atom_id res chain seq x y z
N MET A 1 -42.59 40.58 8.04
CA MET A 1 -41.49 40.44 7.04
C MET A 1 -40.52 39.43 7.60
N GLY A 2 -40.16 38.39 6.85
CA GLY A 2 -39.14 37.44 7.31
C GLY A 2 -37.77 38.09 7.25
N SER A 3 -36.94 37.89 8.27
CA SER A 3 -35.54 38.29 8.23
C SER A 3 -34.80 37.39 7.24
N GLU A 4 -34.33 37.95 6.12
CA GLU A 4 -33.43 37.23 5.22
C GLU A 4 -32.14 36.89 5.98
N MET A 5 -31.79 35.60 6.00
CA MET A 5 -30.63 35.11 6.73
C MET A 5 -29.34 35.61 6.06
N GLU A 6 -28.41 36.18 6.83
CA GLU A 6 -27.18 36.76 6.26
C GLU A 6 -26.41 35.75 5.40
N PRO A 7 -25.99 36.13 4.17
CA PRO A 7 -25.39 35.20 3.22
C PRO A 7 -24.07 34.63 3.74
N LEU A 8 -23.25 35.42 4.43
CA LEU A 8 -21.98 34.98 5.02
C LEU A 8 -22.18 33.94 6.13
N LEU A 9 -23.17 34.18 7.01
CA LEU A 9 -23.51 33.28 8.11
C LEU A 9 -24.10 31.96 7.58
N LEU A 10 -24.88 32.01 6.49
CA LEU A 10 -25.40 30.83 5.81
C LEU A 10 -24.28 30.04 5.10
N ALA A 11 -23.36 30.71 4.41
CA ALA A 11 -22.18 30.08 3.79
C ALA A 11 -21.29 29.42 4.84
N TRP A 12 -20.98 30.09 5.95
CA TRP A 12 -20.20 29.53 7.06
C TRP A 12 -20.90 28.34 7.72
N SER A 13 -22.23 28.39 7.82
CA SER A 13 -23.05 27.27 8.27
C SER A 13 -23.02 26.08 7.30
N TYR A 14 -22.97 26.29 5.98
CA TYR A 14 -22.76 25.21 5.00
C TYR A 14 -21.35 24.61 5.09
N PHE A 15 -20.32 25.46 5.18
CA PHE A 15 -18.93 25.07 5.38
C PHE A 15 -18.75 24.19 6.62
N ARG A 16 -19.25 24.63 7.78
CA ARG A 16 -19.26 23.84 9.04
C ARG A 16 -19.97 22.48 8.90
N ARG A 17 -20.95 22.37 8.00
CA ARG A 17 -21.69 21.13 7.70
C ARG A 17 -21.06 20.30 6.56
N ARG A 18 -19.80 20.59 6.19
CA ARG A 18 -19.06 19.98 5.05
C ARG A 18 -19.80 20.06 3.70
N LYS A 19 -20.70 21.05 3.52
CA LYS A 19 -21.40 21.30 2.26
C LYS A 19 -20.60 22.28 1.39
N PHE A 20 -19.39 21.87 1.03
CA PHE A 20 -18.36 22.76 0.48
C PHE A 20 -18.76 23.43 -0.85
N GLN A 21 -19.40 22.70 -1.77
CA GLN A 21 -19.95 23.28 -3.01
C GLN A 21 -20.90 24.44 -2.70
N LEU A 22 -21.89 24.21 -1.83
CA LEU A 22 -22.92 25.22 -1.49
C LEU A 22 -22.37 26.45 -0.76
N CYS A 23 -21.22 26.37 -0.06
CA CYS A 23 -20.58 27.58 0.46
C CYS A 23 -19.68 28.25 -0.58
N ALA A 24 -19.01 27.51 -1.47
CA ALA A 24 -18.27 28.09 -2.59
C ALA A 24 -19.20 28.87 -3.55
N ASP A 25 -20.36 28.31 -3.89
CA ASP A 25 -21.40 28.90 -4.76
C ASP A 25 -22.09 30.13 -4.14
N LEU A 26 -22.15 30.21 -2.81
CA LEU A 26 -22.71 31.37 -2.10
C LEU A 26 -21.63 32.46 -1.98
N CYS A 27 -20.37 32.07 -1.73
CA CYS A 27 -19.25 33.01 -1.68
C CYS A 27 -18.92 33.61 -3.07
N THR A 28 -19.11 32.92 -4.20
CA THR A 28 -19.04 33.56 -5.53
C THR A 28 -20.08 34.67 -5.68
N GLN A 29 -21.35 34.37 -5.41
CA GLN A 29 -22.45 35.35 -5.45
C GLN A 29 -22.24 36.53 -4.50
N MET A 30 -21.55 36.33 -3.37
CA MET A 30 -21.15 37.41 -2.47
C MET A 30 -20.03 38.27 -3.07
N LEU A 31 -18.97 37.66 -3.60
CA LEU A 31 -17.82 38.37 -4.17
C LEU A 31 -18.19 39.16 -5.44
N GLU A 32 -19.11 38.64 -6.25
CA GLU A 32 -19.71 39.36 -7.39
C GLU A 32 -20.49 40.60 -6.95
N LYS A 33 -21.18 40.55 -5.80
CA LYS A 33 -21.91 41.68 -5.19
C LYS A 33 -21.01 42.62 -4.39
N SER A 34 -19.83 42.17 -3.95
CA SER A 34 -18.94 42.91 -3.05
C SER A 34 -17.48 42.45 -3.23
N PRO A 35 -16.76 43.02 -4.23
CA PRO A 35 -15.42 42.56 -4.60
C PRO A 35 -14.32 42.69 -3.54
N TYR A 36 -14.59 43.38 -2.42
CA TYR A 36 -13.64 43.63 -1.34
C TYR A 36 -13.89 42.78 -0.08
N ASP A 37 -14.84 41.84 -0.10
CA ASP A 37 -15.11 40.95 1.05
C ASP A 37 -14.05 39.85 1.18
N GLN A 38 -13.04 40.12 2.01
CA GLN A 38 -11.99 39.16 2.36
C GLN A 38 -12.51 37.93 3.12
N ALA A 39 -13.61 38.05 3.88
CA ALA A 39 -14.15 36.93 4.65
C ALA A 39 -14.85 35.92 3.74
N ALA A 40 -15.64 36.37 2.77
CA ALA A 40 -16.20 35.51 1.72
C ALA A 40 -15.09 34.88 0.86
N TRP A 41 -14.02 35.62 0.55
CA TRP A 41 -12.89 35.09 -0.22
C TRP A 41 -12.13 33.99 0.53
N ILE A 42 -11.78 34.20 1.80
CA ILE A 42 -11.11 33.20 2.65
C ILE A 42 -12.00 31.97 2.85
N LEU A 43 -13.31 32.15 3.05
CA LEU A 43 -14.25 31.05 3.21
C LEU A 43 -14.39 30.22 1.93
N LYS A 44 -14.38 30.86 0.74
CA LYS A 44 -14.34 30.17 -0.55
C LYS A 44 -13.04 29.38 -0.72
N ALA A 45 -11.89 29.98 -0.42
CA ALA A 45 -10.59 29.30 -0.50
C ALA A 45 -10.56 28.04 0.38
N ARG A 46 -11.08 28.13 1.62
CA ARG A 46 -11.22 26.96 2.52
C ARG A 46 -12.22 25.91 2.05
N ALA A 47 -13.31 26.31 1.39
CA ALA A 47 -14.25 25.35 0.82
C ALA A 47 -13.59 24.54 -0.32
N LEU A 48 -12.81 25.21 -1.18
CA LEU A 48 -12.08 24.58 -2.27
C LEU A 48 -10.91 23.71 -1.77
N THR A 49 -10.20 24.09 -0.71
CA THR A 49 -9.20 23.20 -0.10
C THR A 49 -9.84 21.96 0.51
N GLU A 50 -10.85 22.11 1.37
CA GLU A 50 -11.44 20.97 2.10
C GLU A 50 -12.22 20.00 1.19
N MET A 51 -12.49 20.36 -0.07
CA MET A 51 -12.94 19.46 -1.13
C MET A 51 -11.84 18.56 -1.72
N VAL A 52 -10.58 19.01 -1.71
CA VAL A 52 -9.43 18.34 -2.33
C VAL A 52 -8.38 17.93 -1.27
N TYR A 53 -8.64 18.22 0.01
CA TYR A 53 -7.71 18.01 1.10
C TYR A 53 -7.44 16.52 1.34
N ILE A 54 -6.15 16.18 1.35
CA ILE A 54 -5.63 14.87 1.74
C ILE A 54 -4.51 15.15 2.74
N ASP A 55 -4.42 14.35 3.81
CA ASP A 55 -3.35 14.49 4.79
C ASP A 55 -1.99 14.13 4.16
N GLU A 56 -1.03 15.03 4.33
CA GLU A 56 0.34 14.90 3.87
C GLU A 56 1.11 13.76 4.57
N ILE A 57 0.62 13.25 5.70
CA ILE A 57 1.25 12.12 6.42
C ILE A 57 1.17 10.85 5.59
N ASP A 58 -0.04 10.45 5.14
CA ASP A 58 -0.25 9.22 4.36
C ASP A 58 0.01 9.39 2.85
N VAL A 59 0.15 10.63 2.34
CA VAL A 59 0.58 10.90 0.95
C VAL A 59 2.11 10.76 0.85
N ASP A 60 2.60 9.57 0.53
CA ASP A 60 4.02 9.32 0.25
C ASP A 60 4.21 8.55 -1.06
N GLN A 61 4.20 9.29 -2.16
CA GLN A 61 4.26 8.73 -3.52
C GLN A 61 5.67 8.87 -4.10
N GLU A 62 6.57 7.93 -3.77
CA GLU A 62 7.89 7.89 -4.41
C GLU A 62 7.75 7.62 -5.92
N GLY A 63 8.23 8.56 -6.74
CA GLY A 63 8.34 8.41 -8.19
C GLY A 63 9.54 7.58 -8.61
N ILE A 64 9.60 7.14 -9.88
CA ILE A 64 10.75 6.36 -10.38
C ILE A 64 12.08 7.13 -10.22
N ALA A 65 12.04 8.46 -10.36
CA ALA A 65 13.20 9.32 -10.14
C ALA A 65 13.70 9.25 -8.68
N GLU A 66 12.81 9.40 -7.70
CA GLU A 66 13.14 9.37 -6.27
C GLU A 66 13.56 7.97 -5.81
N MET A 67 13.02 6.91 -6.44
CA MET A 67 13.45 5.53 -6.20
C MET A 67 14.88 5.24 -6.70
N MET A 68 15.30 5.83 -7.82
CA MET A 68 16.47 5.42 -8.61
C MET A 68 17.63 6.42 -8.67
N LEU A 69 17.37 7.72 -8.54
CA LEU A 69 18.35 8.79 -8.76
C LEU A 69 18.73 9.51 -7.46
N ASP A 70 17.84 9.52 -6.46
CA ASP A 70 18.03 10.25 -5.20
C ASP A 70 18.66 9.36 -4.12
N GLU A 71 19.99 9.22 -4.14
CA GLU A 71 20.78 8.52 -3.12
C GLU A 71 20.85 9.29 -1.78
N ASN A 72 19.74 9.33 -1.05
CA ASN A 72 19.62 9.98 0.27
C ASN A 72 20.06 9.12 1.48
N ALA A 73 20.36 7.83 1.27
CA ALA A 73 20.77 6.90 2.31
C ALA A 73 22.30 6.95 2.54
N ILE A 74 22.72 7.12 3.80
CA ILE A 74 24.15 7.27 4.14
C ILE A 74 24.94 5.96 3.93
N ALA A 75 24.31 4.81 4.17
CA ALA A 75 24.95 3.49 4.03
C ALA A 75 24.49 2.82 2.74
N GLN A 76 25.44 2.50 1.85
CA GLN A 76 25.17 1.75 0.62
C GLN A 76 24.98 0.24 0.88
N VAL A 77 25.68 -0.31 1.88
CA VAL A 77 25.52 -1.70 2.33
C VAL A 77 25.29 -1.73 3.85
N PRO A 78 24.09 -1.35 4.32
CA PRO A 78 23.72 -1.43 5.72
C PRO A 78 23.66 -2.89 6.21
N ARG A 79 23.72 -3.08 7.53
CA ARG A 79 23.54 -4.40 8.15
C ARG A 79 22.11 -4.91 7.87
N PRO A 80 21.91 -6.20 7.51
CA PRO A 80 20.58 -6.77 7.33
C PRO A 80 19.70 -6.51 8.56
N GLY A 81 18.50 -5.96 8.34
CA GLY A 81 17.60 -5.58 9.43
C GLY A 81 17.94 -4.27 10.14
N THR A 82 18.79 -3.39 9.57
CA THR A 82 18.92 -1.98 10.00
C THR A 82 18.56 -0.97 8.90
N SER A 83 17.95 -1.43 7.81
CA SER A 83 17.51 -0.68 6.63
C SER A 83 16.22 -1.29 6.11
N LEU A 84 15.39 -0.49 5.44
CA LEU A 84 14.15 -0.90 4.79
C LEU A 84 14.41 -1.51 3.39
N LYS A 85 15.53 -1.13 2.76
CA LYS A 85 16.02 -1.66 1.48
C LYS A 85 16.60 -3.08 1.64
N LEU A 86 17.26 -3.34 2.77
CA LEU A 86 17.79 -4.65 3.16
C LEU A 86 17.12 -5.14 4.47
N PRO A 87 15.87 -5.62 4.40
CA PRO A 87 15.19 -6.23 5.55
C PRO A 87 15.98 -7.44 6.07
N GLY A 88 15.69 -7.85 7.31
CA GLY A 88 16.44 -8.94 7.95
C GLY A 88 16.26 -10.26 7.21
N THR A 89 17.36 -10.94 6.90
CA THR A 89 17.35 -12.30 6.30
C THR A 89 16.82 -13.38 7.26
N ASN A 90 16.64 -13.05 8.54
CA ASN A 90 15.97 -13.89 9.51
C ASN A 90 14.46 -13.90 9.23
N GLN A 91 13.95 -14.97 8.59
CA GLN A 91 12.52 -15.27 8.46
C GLN A 91 11.87 -15.70 9.81
N THR A 92 12.22 -15.03 10.92
CA THR A 92 11.75 -15.36 12.26
C THR A 92 10.31 -14.90 12.47
N GLY A 93 9.35 -15.71 11.99
CA GLY A 93 7.91 -15.56 12.28
C GLY A 93 7.04 -15.05 11.13
N GLY A 94 7.54 -15.00 9.89
CA GLY A 94 6.72 -14.75 8.70
C GLY A 94 6.32 -16.06 7.99
N PRO A 95 5.11 -16.16 7.40
CA PRO A 95 4.76 -17.27 6.51
C PRO A 95 5.58 -17.18 5.22
N SER A 96 5.98 -18.34 4.67
CA SER A 96 6.80 -18.43 3.46
C SER A 96 5.97 -18.18 2.18
N GLN A 97 6.68 -17.97 1.06
CA GLN A 97 6.08 -17.84 -0.29
C GLN A 97 5.15 -18.99 -0.66
N ALA A 98 5.40 -20.21 -0.15
CA ALA A 98 4.55 -21.38 -0.37
C ALA A 98 3.18 -21.34 0.37
N VAL A 99 2.95 -20.33 1.22
CA VAL A 99 1.70 -20.17 2.00
C VAL A 99 1.06 -18.78 1.76
N ARG A 100 1.86 -17.73 1.64
CA ARG A 100 1.39 -16.35 1.45
C ARG A 100 1.86 -15.78 0.10
N PRO A 101 0.94 -15.34 -0.78
CA PRO A 101 1.30 -14.70 -2.05
C PRO A 101 2.23 -13.49 -1.88
N VAL A 102 3.02 -13.22 -2.92
CA VAL A 102 4.02 -12.14 -2.95
C VAL A 102 3.76 -11.18 -4.10
N THR A 103 3.95 -9.89 -3.84
CA THR A 103 3.92 -8.85 -4.90
C THR A 103 5.26 -8.70 -5.60
N GLN A 104 6.35 -9.01 -4.89
CA GLN A 104 7.74 -8.98 -5.35
C GLN A 104 8.55 -10.01 -4.56
N ALA A 105 9.74 -10.39 -5.05
CA ALA A 105 10.62 -11.32 -4.36
C ALA A 105 10.91 -10.86 -2.91
N GLY A 106 10.57 -11.71 -1.94
CA GLY A 106 10.74 -11.42 -0.50
C GLY A 106 9.72 -10.45 0.14
N ARG A 107 8.67 -10.01 -0.59
CA ARG A 107 7.63 -9.10 -0.07
C ARG A 107 6.23 -9.72 -0.21
N PRO A 108 5.64 -10.27 0.88
CA PRO A 108 4.30 -10.84 0.86
C PRO A 108 3.21 -9.78 0.81
N ILE A 109 2.02 -10.14 0.32
CA ILE A 109 0.85 -9.23 0.30
C ILE A 109 0.48 -8.77 1.73
N THR A 110 0.28 -7.47 1.92
CA THR A 110 -0.13 -6.88 3.22
C THR A 110 -1.66 -6.99 3.43
N GLY A 111 -2.10 -6.84 4.68
CA GLY A 111 -3.53 -6.80 5.01
C GLY A 111 -4.22 -5.45 4.74
N PHE A 112 -3.45 -4.36 4.54
CA PHE A 112 -3.99 -3.02 4.36
C PHE A 112 -3.15 -2.18 3.40
N LEU A 113 -3.71 -1.80 2.24
CA LEU A 113 -3.05 -0.96 1.25
C LEU A 113 -3.15 0.53 1.61
N ARG A 114 -2.10 1.29 1.31
CA ARG A 114 -1.96 2.73 1.66
C ARG A 114 -1.43 3.46 0.44
N PRO A 115 -1.68 4.78 0.26
CA PRO A 115 -1.01 5.55 -0.78
C PRO A 115 0.53 5.51 -0.68
N SER A 116 1.06 5.22 0.52
CA SER A 116 2.47 5.12 0.86
C SER A 116 3.09 3.71 0.86
N THR A 117 2.33 2.62 0.60
CA THR A 117 2.94 1.26 0.64
C THR A 117 3.92 1.07 -0.52
N GLN A 118 5.20 0.89 -0.18
CA GLN A 118 6.25 0.47 -1.11
C GLN A 118 6.48 -1.03 -0.98
N SER A 119 6.01 -1.80 -1.96
CA SER A 119 6.10 -3.28 -1.96
C SER A 119 7.43 -3.83 -2.51
N GLY A 120 8.39 -2.94 -2.76
CA GLY A 120 9.73 -3.20 -3.27
C GLY A 120 10.30 -1.92 -3.90
N ARG A 121 11.50 -2.00 -4.49
CA ARG A 121 11.99 -0.98 -5.43
C ARG A 121 12.52 -1.66 -6.71
N PRO A 122 12.37 -1.05 -7.89
CA PRO A 122 13.05 -1.51 -9.10
C PRO A 122 14.56 -1.37 -8.95
N GLY A 123 15.34 -2.24 -9.59
CA GLY A 123 16.81 -2.16 -9.61
C GLY A 123 17.38 -1.31 -10.74
N THR A 124 16.58 -0.99 -11.76
CA THR A 124 16.97 -0.11 -12.88
C THR A 124 15.76 0.67 -13.42
N MET A 125 16.02 1.80 -14.10
CA MET A 125 14.99 2.55 -14.84
C MET A 125 14.30 1.70 -15.92
N GLU A 126 15.05 0.83 -16.62
CA GLU A 126 14.52 -0.06 -17.66
C GLU A 126 13.58 -1.13 -17.07
N GLN A 127 13.91 -1.67 -15.89
CA GLN A 127 13.01 -2.54 -15.13
C GLN A 127 11.75 -1.79 -14.71
N ALA A 128 11.87 -0.60 -14.11
CA ALA A 128 10.74 0.20 -13.64
C ALA A 128 9.73 0.55 -14.75
N ILE A 129 10.21 0.82 -15.97
CA ILE A 129 9.37 1.12 -17.13
C ILE A 129 8.72 -0.15 -17.72
N ARG A 130 9.36 -1.32 -17.61
CA ARG A 130 8.83 -2.60 -18.12
C ARG A 130 7.90 -3.34 -17.15
N THR A 131 7.98 -3.08 -15.85
CA THR A 131 7.03 -3.62 -14.87
C THR A 131 5.67 -2.92 -14.93
N PRO A 132 4.57 -3.58 -14.51
CA PRO A 132 3.26 -2.92 -14.36
C PRO A 132 3.34 -1.68 -13.47
N ARG A 133 2.60 -0.62 -13.81
CA ARG A 133 2.71 0.69 -13.16
C ARG A 133 2.29 0.74 -11.69
N THR A 134 1.67 -0.31 -11.18
CA THR A 134 1.21 -0.51 -9.80
C THR A 134 2.02 -1.59 -9.05
N ALA A 135 3.07 -2.15 -9.65
CA ALA A 135 3.81 -3.29 -9.11
C ALA A 135 4.67 -2.99 -7.86
N TYR A 136 4.89 -1.71 -7.54
CA TYR A 136 5.63 -1.25 -6.35
C TYR A 136 4.81 -0.33 -5.44
N THR A 137 3.80 0.36 -6.00
CA THR A 137 3.04 1.45 -5.36
C THR A 137 1.54 1.24 -5.52
N ALA A 138 0.74 1.60 -4.50
CA ALA A 138 -0.73 1.48 -4.53
C ALA A 138 -1.45 2.44 -5.51
N ARG A 139 -0.70 3.21 -6.31
CA ARG A 139 -1.17 4.11 -7.37
C ARG A 139 -0.20 4.03 -8.55
N PRO A 140 -0.66 4.25 -9.81
CA PRO A 140 0.21 4.22 -10.98
C PRO A 140 1.29 5.30 -10.90
N ILE A 141 2.57 4.91 -11.02
CA ILE A 141 3.71 5.82 -10.82
C ILE A 141 3.71 6.96 -11.87
N THR A 142 4.01 8.19 -11.41
CA THR A 142 4.07 9.42 -12.22
C THR A 142 5.50 10.01 -12.25
N SER A 143 5.68 11.19 -12.87
CA SER A 143 7.00 11.77 -13.16
C SER A 143 7.30 13.18 -12.62
N SER A 144 6.33 14.00 -12.15
CA SER A 144 6.47 15.25 -11.34
C SER A 144 5.17 16.12 -11.33
N SER A 145 5.07 17.20 -10.52
CA SER A 145 3.87 18.07 -10.40
C SER A 145 4.10 19.58 -9.99
N GLY A 146 3.06 20.47 -10.09
CA GLY A 146 3.06 21.94 -9.79
C GLY A 146 1.71 22.66 -10.07
N ARG A 147 1.52 24.01 -9.99
CA ARG A 147 2.41 25.19 -9.73
C ARG A 147 1.60 26.54 -9.47
N PHE A 148 2.14 27.52 -8.72
CA PHE A 148 1.60 28.85 -8.27
C PHE A 148 0.42 28.83 -7.22
N VAL A 149 -0.04 29.88 -6.49
CA VAL A 149 0.32 31.33 -6.32
C VAL A 149 -0.05 31.92 -4.92
N ARG A 150 0.66 32.95 -4.39
CA ARG A 150 0.49 33.60 -3.03
C ARG A 150 -0.78 34.48 -2.89
N LEU A 151 -1.39 34.87 -1.74
CA LEU A 151 -1.12 34.94 -0.26
C LEU A 151 -2.49 34.87 0.51
N GLY A 152 -2.73 34.46 1.78
CA GLY A 152 -1.93 34.07 2.97
C GLY A 152 -2.34 32.73 3.63
N THR A 153 -2.62 32.58 4.94
CA THR A 153 -2.70 31.25 5.66
C THR A 153 -3.66 30.20 5.09
N ALA A 154 -4.97 30.49 5.02
CA ALA A 154 -5.94 29.60 4.37
C ALA A 154 -5.64 29.39 2.88
N LEU A 155 -4.81 30.28 2.30
CA LEU A 155 -4.23 30.09 1.00
C LEU A 155 -2.89 29.31 1.01
N PHE A 156 -2.10 29.23 2.08
CA PHE A 156 -0.99 28.26 2.12
C PHE A 156 -1.57 26.87 1.90
N GLU A 157 -2.69 26.57 2.57
CA GLU A 157 -3.48 25.36 2.36
C GLU A 157 -4.02 25.27 0.91
N TYR A 158 -4.47 26.38 0.30
CA TYR A 158 -4.90 26.45 -1.10
C TYR A 158 -3.78 26.17 -2.11
N ILE A 159 -2.64 26.85 -2.02
CA ILE A 159 -1.48 26.57 -2.86
C ILE A 159 -1.04 25.11 -2.66
N PHE A 160 -0.92 24.66 -1.41
CA PHE A 160 -0.27 23.39 -1.10
C PHE A 160 -1.17 22.18 -1.39
N HIS A 161 -2.49 22.28 -1.21
CA HIS A 161 -3.44 21.17 -1.43
C HIS A 161 -4.32 21.32 -2.68
N HIS A 162 -4.70 22.53 -3.12
CA HIS A 162 -5.54 22.73 -4.32
C HIS A 162 -4.70 22.96 -5.59
N GLU A 163 -3.79 23.94 -5.59
CA GLU A 163 -2.92 24.23 -6.76
C GLU A 163 -1.65 23.34 -6.83
N ASN A 164 -1.37 22.60 -5.75
CA ASN A 164 -0.18 21.76 -5.56
C ASN A 164 1.17 22.46 -5.87
N ASP A 165 1.36 23.72 -5.40
CA ASP A 165 2.63 24.42 -5.54
C ASP A 165 3.47 24.57 -4.28
N VAL A 166 4.33 23.59 -4.11
CA VAL A 166 5.39 23.58 -3.11
C VAL A 166 6.25 24.87 -3.10
N LYS A 167 6.54 25.52 -4.23
CA LYS A 167 7.48 26.65 -4.28
C LYS A 167 6.87 27.97 -3.82
N THR A 168 5.75 28.43 -4.39
CA THR A 168 5.13 29.67 -3.89
C THR A 168 4.53 29.50 -2.50
N ALA A 169 4.16 28.28 -2.08
CA ALA A 169 3.82 27.95 -0.70
C ALA A 169 5.04 28.10 0.24
N LEU A 170 6.22 27.60 -0.15
CA LEU A 170 7.47 27.76 0.61
C LEU A 170 7.82 29.25 0.78
N ASP A 171 7.84 30.03 -0.31
CA ASP A 171 8.15 31.46 -0.25
C ASP A 171 7.18 32.22 0.67
N LEU A 172 5.89 31.89 0.61
CA LEU A 172 4.85 32.46 1.47
C LEU A 172 5.08 32.09 2.94
N ALA A 173 5.40 30.82 3.21
CA ALA A 173 5.66 30.34 4.55
C ALA A 173 6.94 30.92 5.15
N ALA A 174 7.99 31.12 4.35
CA ALA A 174 9.23 31.80 4.75
C ALA A 174 8.96 33.24 5.20
N LEU A 175 8.33 34.05 4.35
CA LEU A 175 7.92 35.43 4.69
C LEU A 175 7.01 35.48 5.93
N SER A 176 6.15 34.46 6.10
CA SER A 176 5.27 34.36 7.27
C SER A 176 6.02 33.97 8.55
N THR A 177 7.05 33.11 8.48
CA THR A 177 7.94 32.85 9.64
C THR A 177 8.79 34.04 10.03
N GLU A 178 9.24 34.84 9.06
CA GLU A 178 9.95 36.10 9.34
C GLU A 178 9.03 37.08 10.08
N HIS A 179 7.79 37.25 9.59
CA HIS A 179 6.79 38.09 10.23
C HIS A 179 6.41 37.61 11.64
N SER A 180 6.30 36.29 11.88
CA SER A 180 6.11 35.74 13.22
C SER A 180 7.39 35.53 14.04
N GLN A 181 8.52 36.08 13.58
CA GLN A 181 9.81 36.06 14.29
C GLN A 181 10.29 34.64 14.66
N TYR A 182 9.94 33.65 13.82
CA TYR A 182 10.18 32.22 14.02
C TYR A 182 9.57 31.64 15.32
N LYS A 183 8.51 32.27 15.86
CA LYS A 183 7.85 31.86 17.10
C LYS A 183 6.69 30.86 16.93
N ASP A 184 6.27 30.56 15.71
CA ASP A 184 5.19 29.59 15.48
C ASP A 184 5.72 28.23 15.04
N TRP A 185 5.23 27.15 15.68
CA TRP A 185 5.55 25.79 15.26
C TRP A 185 4.87 25.42 13.93
N TRP A 186 3.62 25.87 13.72
CA TRP A 186 2.80 25.51 12.55
C TRP A 186 3.49 25.91 11.24
N TRP A 187 4.02 27.13 11.15
CA TRP A 187 4.75 27.59 9.96
C TRP A 187 6.06 26.83 9.74
N LYS A 188 6.78 26.43 10.78
CA LYS A 188 7.98 25.57 10.66
C LYS A 188 7.62 24.21 10.10
N VAL A 189 6.49 23.62 10.53
CA VAL A 189 5.96 22.38 9.96
C VAL A 189 5.60 22.57 8.50
N GLN A 190 4.90 23.66 8.14
CA GLN A 190 4.56 23.95 6.75
C GLN A 190 5.79 24.11 5.84
N ILE A 191 6.84 24.84 6.27
CA ILE A 191 8.13 24.89 5.55
C ILE A 191 8.76 23.48 5.47
N GLY A 192 8.69 22.70 6.55
CA GLY A 192 9.16 21.31 6.56
C GLY A 192 8.45 20.41 5.53
N LYS A 193 7.12 20.53 5.38
CA LYS A 193 6.35 19.84 4.33
C LYS A 193 6.77 20.30 2.94
N CYS A 194 7.00 21.60 2.74
CA CYS A 194 7.51 22.12 1.47
C CYS A 194 8.92 21.58 1.15
N TYR A 195 9.83 21.53 2.11
CA TYR A 195 11.14 20.91 1.92
C TYR A 195 11.04 19.40 1.64
N TYR A 196 10.11 18.69 2.29
CA TYR A 196 9.84 17.27 2.03
C TYR A 196 9.43 17.02 0.57
N ARG A 197 8.40 17.73 0.08
CA ARG A 197 7.94 17.68 -1.32
C ARG A 197 8.94 18.24 -2.35
N LEU A 198 10.07 18.81 -1.92
CA LEU A 198 11.19 19.23 -2.77
C LEU A 198 12.39 18.25 -2.70
N GLY A 199 12.25 17.10 -2.01
CA GLY A 199 13.33 16.12 -1.79
C GLY A 199 14.41 16.57 -0.79
N MET A 200 14.26 17.74 -0.18
CA MET A 200 15.28 18.34 0.70
C MET A 200 15.13 17.87 2.16
N TYR A 201 15.18 16.54 2.34
CA TYR A 201 14.84 15.85 3.59
C TYR A 201 15.63 16.35 4.81
N ARG A 202 16.90 16.76 4.65
CA ARG A 202 17.72 17.31 5.76
C ARG A 202 17.30 18.73 6.19
N GLU A 203 16.76 19.53 5.27
CA GLU A 203 16.19 20.83 5.61
C GLU A 203 14.82 20.66 6.28
N ALA A 204 14.01 19.71 5.81
CA ALA A 204 12.78 19.28 6.47
C ALA A 204 13.05 18.77 7.90
N GLU A 205 14.04 17.89 8.08
CA GLU A 205 14.50 17.37 9.38
C GLU A 205 14.81 18.50 10.38
N LYS A 206 15.55 19.52 9.92
CA LYS A 206 15.90 20.72 10.70
C LYS A 206 14.67 21.51 11.12
N GLN A 207 13.68 21.69 10.24
CA GLN A 207 12.46 22.43 10.56
C GLN A 207 11.51 21.64 11.49
N PHE A 208 11.32 20.34 11.27
CA PHE A 208 10.51 19.51 12.18
C PHE A 208 11.15 19.39 13.57
N LYS A 209 12.49 19.29 13.67
CA LYS A 209 13.20 19.39 14.96
C LYS A 209 13.08 20.78 15.60
N SER A 210 12.98 21.85 14.82
CA SER A 210 12.73 23.22 15.31
C SER A 210 11.29 23.40 15.80
N ALA A 211 10.32 22.71 15.20
CA ALA A 211 8.93 22.65 15.65
C ALA A 211 8.78 21.83 16.95
N LEU A 212 9.32 20.60 17.00
CA LEU A 212 9.28 19.73 18.19
C LEU A 212 9.86 20.41 19.45
N LYS A 213 10.97 21.15 19.30
CA LYS A 213 11.59 21.93 20.40
C LYS A 213 10.70 23.07 20.94
N GLN A 214 9.65 23.45 20.21
CA GLN A 214 8.77 24.55 20.54
C GLN A 214 7.40 24.06 21.01
N GLN A 215 6.81 23.09 20.32
CA GLN A 215 5.63 22.38 20.77
C GLN A 215 5.70 20.93 20.29
N GLU A 216 5.67 20.01 21.24
CA GLU A 216 5.55 18.58 20.98
C GLU A 216 4.11 18.31 20.52
N MET A 217 3.95 17.70 19.34
CA MET A 217 2.67 17.43 18.68
C MET A 217 2.78 16.10 17.93
N VAL A 218 1.71 15.31 17.86
CA VAL A 218 1.70 14.01 17.18
C VAL A 218 2.15 14.15 15.72
N ASP A 219 1.62 15.15 15.00
CA ASP A 219 1.98 15.50 13.62
C ASP A 219 3.49 15.65 13.42
N THR A 220 4.21 16.26 14.38
CA THR A 220 5.64 16.56 14.22
C THR A 220 6.53 15.36 14.50
N PHE A 221 6.06 14.40 15.32
CA PHE A 221 6.65 13.05 15.38
C PHE A 221 6.41 12.28 14.07
N LEU A 222 5.19 12.31 13.52
CA LEU A 222 4.84 11.62 12.27
C LEU A 222 5.64 12.15 11.06
N TYR A 223 5.69 13.48 10.85
CA TYR A 223 6.47 14.05 9.75
C TYR A 223 8.00 13.85 9.89
N LEU A 224 8.55 13.88 11.11
CA LEU A 224 9.98 13.62 11.30
C LEU A 224 10.32 12.12 11.17
N ALA A 225 9.41 11.22 11.55
CA ALA A 225 9.57 9.79 11.30
C ALA A 225 9.50 9.48 9.81
N LYS A 226 8.58 10.11 9.07
CA LYS A 226 8.48 10.05 7.61
C LYS A 226 9.82 10.45 6.95
N VAL A 227 10.39 11.59 7.35
CA VAL A 227 11.75 12.02 6.94
C VAL A 227 12.82 10.96 7.23
N TYR A 228 12.81 10.31 8.39
CA TYR A 228 13.77 9.25 8.69
C TYR A 228 13.54 7.96 7.87
N VAL A 229 12.31 7.67 7.45
CA VAL A 229 12.00 6.57 6.52
C VAL A 229 12.56 6.89 5.12
N SER A 230 12.36 8.10 4.59
CA SER A 230 12.93 8.54 3.29
C SER A 230 14.47 8.51 3.28
N LEU A 231 15.09 8.73 4.44
CA LEU A 231 16.54 8.68 4.65
C LEU A 231 17.09 7.25 4.89
N ASP A 232 16.24 6.22 4.84
CA ASP A 232 16.52 4.81 5.15
C ASP A 232 17.11 4.60 6.57
N GLN A 233 16.49 5.23 7.58
CA GLN A 233 16.89 5.16 8.99
C GLN A 233 15.75 4.63 9.89
N PRO A 234 15.27 3.38 9.71
CA PRO A 234 14.14 2.85 10.49
C PRO A 234 14.39 2.83 12.00
N VAL A 235 15.63 2.61 12.43
CA VAL A 235 15.98 2.57 13.87
C VAL A 235 15.86 3.95 14.54
N THR A 236 16.14 5.05 13.84
CA THR A 236 15.95 6.40 14.39
C THR A 236 14.48 6.79 14.41
N ALA A 237 13.70 6.39 13.40
CA ALA A 237 12.24 6.53 13.38
C ALA A 237 11.56 5.74 14.52
N LEU A 238 11.96 4.49 14.77
CA LEU A 238 11.46 3.68 15.89
C LEU A 238 11.78 4.29 17.26
N ASN A 239 12.98 4.86 17.43
CA ASN A 239 13.35 5.55 18.67
C ASN A 239 12.61 6.89 18.84
N LEU A 240 12.37 7.62 17.74
CA LEU A 240 11.54 8.83 17.73
C LEU A 240 10.09 8.53 18.10
N PHE A 241 9.49 7.45 17.57
CA PHE A 241 8.12 7.06 17.93
C PHE A 241 8.01 6.62 19.39
N LYS A 242 9.03 5.93 19.94
CA LYS A 242 9.08 5.63 21.38
C LYS A 242 9.14 6.90 22.23
N GLN A 243 10.00 7.86 21.87
CA GLN A 243 10.01 9.19 22.50
C GLN A 243 8.65 9.90 22.36
N GLY A 244 7.95 9.73 21.25
CA GLY A 244 6.59 10.24 21.04
C GLY A 244 5.57 9.60 21.99
N LEU A 245 5.64 8.28 22.21
CA LEU A 245 4.79 7.54 23.15
C LEU A 245 5.11 7.85 24.62
N ASP A 246 6.36 8.14 24.96
CA ASP A 246 6.76 8.66 26.27
C ASP A 246 6.10 10.02 26.58
N LYS A 247 5.72 10.80 25.55
CA LYS A 247 5.00 12.08 25.67
C LYS A 247 3.49 11.96 25.48
N PHE A 248 3.04 11.03 24.64
CA PHE A 248 1.63 10.76 24.35
C PHE A 248 1.30 9.27 24.59
N PRO A 249 1.15 8.83 25.86
CA PRO A 249 0.89 7.43 26.18
C PRO A 249 -0.43 6.95 25.58
N GLY A 250 -0.36 5.92 24.74
CA GLY A 250 -1.52 5.32 24.07
C GLY A 250 -1.92 5.95 22.74
N GLU A 251 -1.14 6.88 22.19
CA GLU A 251 -1.42 7.47 20.87
C GLU A 251 -1.37 6.41 19.75
N VAL A 252 -2.53 6.22 19.10
CA VAL A 252 -2.78 5.15 18.12
C VAL A 252 -1.91 5.33 16.87
N THR A 253 -1.76 6.56 16.38
CA THR A 253 -0.99 6.84 15.15
C THR A 253 0.49 6.51 15.30
N LEU A 254 1.07 6.70 16.48
CA LEU A 254 2.48 6.40 16.77
C LEU A 254 2.70 4.88 16.94
N LEU A 255 1.81 4.18 17.64
CA LEU A 255 1.84 2.70 17.72
C LEU A 255 1.68 2.05 16.34
N CYS A 256 0.77 2.60 15.52
CA CYS A 256 0.55 2.23 14.14
C CYS A 256 1.81 2.47 13.28
N GLY A 257 2.44 3.65 13.38
CA GLY A 257 3.71 3.95 12.71
C GLY A 257 4.85 3.00 13.09
N ILE A 258 4.95 2.58 14.36
CA ILE A 258 5.90 1.54 14.79
C ILE A 258 5.59 0.19 14.13
N ALA A 259 4.33 -0.23 14.10
CA ALA A 259 3.92 -1.48 13.48
C ALA A 259 4.22 -1.51 11.98
N ARG A 260 3.94 -0.41 11.26
CA ARG A 260 4.28 -0.20 9.84
C ARG A 260 5.78 -0.41 9.59
N ILE A 261 6.66 0.24 10.36
CA ILE A 261 8.12 0.08 10.22
C ILE A 261 8.56 -1.37 10.50
N TYR A 262 7.99 -2.07 11.50
CA TYR A 262 8.34 -3.47 11.74
C TYR A 262 7.86 -4.40 10.61
N GLU A 263 6.71 -4.13 9.98
CA GLU A 263 6.22 -4.84 8.79
C GLU A 263 7.14 -4.57 7.58
N GLU A 264 7.57 -3.33 7.37
CA GLU A 264 8.56 -2.96 6.34
C GLU A 264 9.96 -3.54 6.62
N MET A 265 10.34 -3.77 7.87
CA MET A 265 11.55 -4.53 8.24
C MET A 265 11.38 -6.06 8.12
N ASN A 266 10.19 -6.54 7.71
CA ASN A 266 9.76 -7.94 7.62
C ASN A 266 9.72 -8.68 8.98
N ASN A 267 9.71 -7.97 10.10
CA ASN A 267 9.54 -8.53 11.44
C ASN A 267 8.05 -8.58 11.84
N MET A 268 7.35 -9.56 11.27
CA MET A 268 5.92 -9.79 11.49
C MET A 268 5.58 -10.05 12.97
N SER A 269 6.52 -10.58 13.77
CA SER A 269 6.31 -10.87 15.19
C SER A 269 6.06 -9.58 16.00
N SER A 270 7.00 -8.63 15.97
CA SER A 270 6.84 -7.35 16.66
C SER A 270 5.77 -6.46 16.02
N ALA A 271 5.59 -6.50 14.70
CA ALA A 271 4.48 -5.80 14.05
C ALA A 271 3.13 -6.26 14.61
N ALA A 272 2.93 -7.57 14.78
CA ALA A 272 1.72 -8.13 15.39
C ALA A 272 1.58 -7.81 16.88
N GLU A 273 2.66 -7.50 17.61
CA GLU A 273 2.59 -7.00 19.00
C GLU A 273 2.09 -5.55 19.03
N TYR A 274 2.70 -4.64 18.25
CA TYR A 274 2.27 -3.24 18.20
C TYR A 274 0.86 -3.07 17.60
N TYR A 275 0.47 -3.86 16.58
CA TYR A 275 -0.92 -3.88 16.13
C TYR A 275 -1.88 -4.38 17.22
N LYS A 276 -1.49 -5.33 18.10
CA LYS A 276 -2.31 -5.72 19.26
C LYS A 276 -2.38 -4.61 20.30
N GLU A 277 -1.37 -3.76 20.42
CA GLU A 277 -1.41 -2.58 21.28
C GLU A 277 -2.34 -1.50 20.73
N VAL A 278 -2.32 -1.27 19.40
CA VAL A 278 -3.33 -0.47 18.71
C VAL A 278 -4.73 -0.97 19.04
N LEU A 279 -5.01 -2.29 18.94
CA LEU A 279 -6.33 -2.85 19.27
C LEU A 279 -6.73 -2.74 20.76
N LYS A 280 -5.79 -2.52 21.69
CA LYS A 280 -6.12 -2.21 23.10
C LYS A 280 -6.63 -0.77 23.27
N GLN A 281 -6.14 0.16 22.46
CA GLN A 281 -6.52 1.58 22.49
C GLN A 281 -7.75 1.83 21.59
N ASP A 282 -7.68 1.41 20.33
CA ASP A 282 -8.72 1.51 19.31
C ASP A 282 -9.09 0.12 18.78
N ASN A 283 -10.15 -0.46 19.34
CA ASN A 283 -10.73 -1.74 18.89
C ASN A 283 -11.57 -1.62 17.60
N THR A 284 -11.50 -0.48 16.91
CA THR A 284 -12.12 -0.21 15.60
C THR A 284 -11.09 0.04 14.49
N HIS A 285 -9.80 0.03 14.79
CA HIS A 285 -8.73 0.39 13.85
C HIS A 285 -8.63 -0.59 12.66
N VAL A 286 -9.15 -0.17 11.51
CA VAL A 286 -9.33 -1.02 10.31
C VAL A 286 -8.03 -1.71 9.88
N GLU A 287 -6.94 -0.94 9.83
CA GLU A 287 -5.60 -1.42 9.51
C GLU A 287 -5.12 -2.54 10.44
N ALA A 288 -5.17 -2.33 11.76
CA ALA A 288 -4.64 -3.30 12.71
C ALA A 288 -5.48 -4.58 12.71
N ILE A 289 -6.80 -4.46 12.54
CA ILE A 289 -7.71 -5.61 12.39
C ILE A 289 -7.39 -6.37 11.09
N ALA A 290 -7.15 -5.69 9.97
CA ALA A 290 -6.91 -6.32 8.68
C ALA A 290 -5.51 -6.97 8.58
N CYS A 291 -4.46 -6.33 9.11
CA CYS A 291 -3.11 -6.90 9.17
C CYS A 291 -3.02 -8.06 10.18
N ILE A 292 -3.68 -7.99 11.33
CA ILE A 292 -3.78 -9.13 12.26
C ILE A 292 -4.61 -10.27 11.63
N GLY A 293 -5.72 -9.94 10.95
CA GLY A 293 -6.57 -10.90 10.25
C GLY A 293 -5.82 -11.69 9.18
N SER A 294 -5.10 -11.01 8.28
CA SER A 294 -4.31 -11.67 7.23
C SER A 294 -3.13 -12.46 7.81
N ASN A 295 -2.46 -11.95 8.85
CA ASN A 295 -1.41 -12.69 9.54
C ASN A 295 -1.90 -13.99 10.17
N HIS A 296 -3.08 -14.00 10.82
CA HIS A 296 -3.68 -15.25 11.34
C HIS A 296 -4.17 -16.19 10.23
N PHE A 297 -4.69 -15.65 9.12
CA PHE A 297 -5.11 -16.47 7.98
C PHE A 297 -3.94 -17.27 7.40
N TYR A 298 -2.82 -16.60 7.11
CA TYR A 298 -1.60 -17.24 6.59
C TYR A 298 -0.77 -17.97 7.66
N SER A 299 -1.17 -17.95 8.94
CA SER A 299 -0.58 -18.76 10.01
C SER A 299 -1.44 -19.99 10.37
N ASP A 300 -2.22 -20.50 9.42
CA ASP A 300 -3.13 -21.65 9.58
C ASP A 300 -4.19 -21.46 10.68
N GLN A 301 -4.69 -20.23 10.86
CA GLN A 301 -5.73 -19.87 11.84
C GLN A 301 -6.90 -19.11 11.20
N PRO A 302 -7.57 -19.67 10.16
CA PRO A 302 -8.65 -19.00 9.43
C PRO A 302 -9.86 -18.68 10.32
N GLU A 303 -10.15 -19.47 11.36
CA GLU A 303 -11.20 -19.16 12.34
C GLU A 303 -10.96 -17.82 13.08
N ILE A 304 -9.70 -17.51 13.39
CA ILE A 304 -9.33 -16.29 14.11
C ILE A 304 -9.37 -15.11 13.14
N ALA A 305 -8.84 -15.27 11.93
CA ALA A 305 -8.97 -14.31 10.85
C ALA A 305 -10.45 -13.97 10.56
N LEU A 306 -11.33 -14.97 10.51
CA LEU A 306 -12.77 -14.80 10.31
C LEU A 306 -13.42 -13.95 11.40
N ARG A 307 -12.97 -14.03 12.66
CA ARG A 307 -13.45 -13.15 13.75
C ARG A 307 -13.02 -11.70 13.53
N PHE A 308 -11.79 -11.46 13.07
CA PHE A 308 -11.29 -10.12 12.75
C PHE A 308 -12.00 -9.52 11.52
N TYR A 309 -12.19 -10.26 10.43
CA TYR A 309 -12.95 -9.75 9.28
C TYR A 309 -14.45 -9.57 9.59
N ARG A 310 -15.05 -10.42 10.45
CA ARG A 310 -16.42 -10.18 10.97
C ARG A 310 -16.49 -8.92 11.85
N ARG A 311 -15.42 -8.55 12.57
CA ARG A 311 -15.33 -7.27 13.30
C ARG A 311 -15.38 -6.08 12.35
N LEU A 312 -14.68 -6.12 11.21
CA LEU A 312 -14.77 -5.07 10.18
C LEU A 312 -16.21 -4.92 9.64
N LEU A 313 -16.87 -6.04 9.32
CA LEU A 313 -18.25 -6.05 8.84
C LEU A 313 -19.25 -5.49 9.88
N GLN A 314 -19.05 -5.81 11.17
CA GLN A 314 -19.86 -5.28 12.28
C GLN A 314 -19.77 -3.75 12.43
N MET A 315 -18.69 -3.12 11.93
CA MET A 315 -18.51 -1.67 11.95
C MET A 315 -19.10 -0.96 10.73
N GLY A 316 -19.78 -1.70 9.84
CA GLY A 316 -20.44 -1.13 8.65
C GLY A 316 -19.54 -0.96 7.43
N ILE A 317 -18.32 -1.53 7.44
CA ILE A 317 -17.44 -1.56 6.27
C ILE A 317 -18.03 -2.54 5.24
N TYR A 318 -18.16 -2.12 3.99
CA TYR A 318 -18.96 -2.82 2.98
C TYR A 318 -18.28 -2.78 1.60
N ASN A 319 -17.09 -3.37 1.52
CA ASN A 319 -16.21 -3.33 0.34
C ASN A 319 -16.11 -4.71 -0.31
N GLY A 320 -15.98 -4.81 -1.63
CA GLY A 320 -15.78 -6.08 -2.34
C GLY A 320 -14.62 -6.91 -1.79
N GLN A 321 -13.48 -6.26 -1.54
CA GLN A 321 -12.27 -6.84 -0.91
C GLN A 321 -12.55 -7.48 0.46
N LEU A 322 -13.38 -6.87 1.30
CA LEU A 322 -13.74 -7.41 2.62
C LEU A 322 -14.61 -8.66 2.48
N PHE A 323 -15.55 -8.67 1.53
CA PHE A 323 -16.38 -9.83 1.25
C PHE A 323 -15.58 -10.99 0.62
N ASN A 324 -14.58 -10.69 -0.22
CA ASN A 324 -13.63 -11.69 -0.73
C ASN A 324 -12.84 -12.36 0.42
N ASN A 325 -12.26 -11.55 1.31
CA ASN A 325 -11.53 -12.04 2.48
C ASN A 325 -12.43 -12.82 3.46
N LEU A 326 -13.69 -12.40 3.64
CA LEU A 326 -14.68 -13.15 4.40
C LEU A 326 -15.03 -14.49 3.75
N GLY A 327 -15.20 -14.55 2.42
CA GLY A 327 -15.47 -15.79 1.69
C GLY A 327 -14.33 -16.79 1.82
N LEU A 328 -13.09 -16.35 1.64
CA LEU A 328 -11.89 -17.15 1.88
C LEU A 328 -11.84 -17.65 3.33
N CYS A 329 -11.97 -16.76 4.31
CA CYS A 329 -11.94 -17.14 5.72
C CYS A 329 -13.08 -18.10 6.11
N CYS A 330 -14.29 -17.95 5.56
CA CYS A 330 -15.39 -18.90 5.73
C CYS A 330 -15.06 -20.27 5.12
N PHE A 331 -14.49 -20.31 3.92
CA PHE A 331 -14.14 -21.58 3.25
C PHE A 331 -13.07 -22.37 4.02
N TYR A 332 -11.94 -21.73 4.34
CA TYR A 332 -10.85 -22.39 5.08
C TYR A 332 -11.20 -22.67 6.55
N ALA A 333 -12.14 -21.93 7.15
CA ALA A 333 -12.74 -22.26 8.45
C ALA A 333 -13.96 -23.20 8.36
N GLN A 334 -14.18 -23.86 7.22
CA GLN A 334 -15.22 -24.88 6.99
C GLN A 334 -16.68 -24.41 7.20
N GLN A 335 -16.94 -23.10 7.18
CA GLN A 335 -18.27 -22.48 7.31
C GLN A 335 -18.92 -22.25 5.94
N TYR A 336 -19.11 -23.35 5.20
CA TYR A 336 -19.52 -23.36 3.79
C TYR A 336 -20.81 -22.58 3.49
N ASP A 337 -21.78 -22.59 4.41
CA ASP A 337 -23.09 -21.92 4.28
C ASP A 337 -22.98 -20.43 3.90
N MET A 338 -21.98 -19.74 4.46
CA MET A 338 -21.77 -18.30 4.23
C MET A 338 -20.90 -18.02 3.01
N THR A 339 -20.01 -18.96 2.65
CA THR A 339 -18.91 -18.78 1.69
C THR A 339 -19.37 -18.23 0.34
N LEU A 340 -20.30 -18.91 -0.34
CA LEU A 340 -20.75 -18.48 -1.67
C LEU A 340 -21.48 -17.13 -1.61
N THR A 341 -22.34 -16.91 -0.61
CA THR A 341 -23.06 -15.63 -0.44
C THR A 341 -22.13 -14.44 -0.20
N SER A 342 -20.93 -14.66 0.36
CA SER A 342 -19.91 -13.62 0.48
C SER A 342 -19.18 -13.37 -0.84
N PHE A 343 -18.86 -14.38 -1.65
CA PHE A 343 -18.27 -14.16 -2.98
C PHE A 343 -19.25 -13.51 -3.97
N GLU A 344 -20.55 -13.88 -3.93
CA GLU A 344 -21.61 -13.19 -4.69
C GLU A 344 -21.69 -11.70 -4.32
N ARG A 345 -21.60 -11.37 -3.03
CA ARG A 345 -21.54 -9.96 -2.57
C ARG A 345 -20.26 -9.28 -3.03
N ALA A 346 -19.11 -9.95 -2.98
CA ALA A 346 -17.85 -9.41 -3.46
C ALA A 346 -17.92 -9.04 -4.96
N LEU A 347 -18.50 -9.91 -5.80
CA LEU A 347 -18.76 -9.62 -7.21
C LEU A 347 -19.74 -8.45 -7.40
N SER A 348 -20.78 -8.35 -6.58
CA SER A 348 -21.73 -7.22 -6.63
C SER A 348 -21.17 -5.87 -6.17
N LEU A 349 -19.97 -5.87 -5.57
CA LEU A 349 -19.29 -4.72 -4.98
C LEU A 349 -17.88 -4.50 -5.56
N ALA A 350 -17.52 -5.21 -6.62
CA ALA A 350 -16.29 -4.97 -7.37
C ALA A 350 -16.52 -3.77 -8.29
N GLU A 351 -15.87 -2.65 -7.99
CA GLU A 351 -15.92 -1.45 -8.84
C GLU A 351 -14.92 -1.55 -10.01
N ASN A 352 -13.91 -2.43 -9.89
CA ASN A 352 -12.80 -2.58 -10.81
C ASN A 352 -12.76 -3.99 -11.45
N GLU A 353 -12.35 -4.06 -12.72
CA GLU A 353 -12.16 -5.33 -13.44
C GLU A 353 -11.09 -6.22 -12.77
N GLU A 354 -10.06 -5.61 -12.18
CA GLU A 354 -9.02 -6.30 -11.40
C GLU A 354 -9.59 -6.98 -10.15
N GLU A 355 -10.40 -6.26 -9.35
CA GLU A 355 -11.06 -6.84 -8.16
C GLU A 355 -12.04 -7.96 -8.54
N ALA A 356 -12.77 -7.79 -9.64
CA ALA A 356 -13.66 -8.83 -10.15
C ALA A 356 -12.86 -10.07 -10.60
N ALA A 357 -11.70 -9.89 -11.24
CA ALA A 357 -10.81 -10.98 -11.61
C ALA A 357 -10.29 -11.75 -10.39
N ASP A 358 -9.84 -11.04 -9.36
CA ASP A 358 -9.34 -11.63 -8.11
C ASP A 358 -10.45 -12.39 -7.37
N VAL A 359 -11.69 -11.90 -7.36
CA VAL A 359 -12.83 -12.63 -6.77
C VAL A 359 -13.15 -13.90 -7.58
N TRP A 360 -13.14 -13.86 -8.91
CA TRP A 360 -13.30 -15.07 -9.74
C TRP A 360 -12.17 -16.08 -9.54
N TYR A 361 -10.93 -15.60 -9.38
CA TYR A 361 -9.76 -16.43 -9.08
C TYR A 361 -9.91 -17.13 -7.72
N ASN A 362 -10.33 -16.40 -6.69
CA ASN A 362 -10.59 -16.96 -5.36
C ASN A 362 -11.77 -17.96 -5.35
N LEU A 363 -12.82 -17.70 -6.13
CA LEU A 363 -13.89 -18.69 -6.35
C LEU A 363 -13.39 -19.94 -7.09
N GLY A 364 -12.40 -19.78 -7.98
CA GLY A 364 -11.69 -20.88 -8.62
C GLY A 364 -10.96 -21.78 -7.61
N HIS A 365 -10.28 -21.21 -6.62
CA HIS A 365 -9.66 -21.96 -5.51
C HIS A 365 -10.70 -22.71 -4.67
N VAL A 366 -11.84 -22.09 -4.36
CA VAL A 366 -12.97 -22.76 -3.68
C VAL A 366 -13.47 -23.96 -4.48
N ALA A 367 -13.62 -23.82 -5.80
CA ALA A 367 -14.02 -24.92 -6.68
C ALA A 367 -12.96 -26.04 -6.76
N VAL A 368 -11.65 -25.71 -6.76
CA VAL A 368 -10.58 -26.72 -6.65
C VAL A 368 -10.67 -27.48 -5.32
N GLY A 369 -10.92 -26.79 -4.21
CA GLY A 369 -11.03 -27.40 -2.88
C GLY A 369 -12.29 -28.26 -2.69
N ILE A 370 -13.39 -27.94 -3.38
CA ILE A 370 -14.57 -28.80 -3.50
C ILE A 370 -14.28 -30.03 -4.39
N GLY A 371 -13.41 -29.87 -5.38
CA GLY A 371 -12.99 -30.93 -6.32
C GLY A 371 -13.53 -30.73 -7.74
N ASP A 372 -14.40 -29.75 -7.97
CA ASP A 372 -15.04 -29.47 -9.26
C ASP A 372 -14.09 -28.73 -10.23
N THR A 373 -13.12 -29.48 -10.76
CA THR A 373 -12.11 -28.99 -11.71
C THR A 373 -12.68 -28.31 -12.96
N ASN A 374 -13.91 -28.66 -13.37
CA ASN A 374 -14.61 -28.00 -14.48
C ASN A 374 -15.10 -26.59 -14.09
N LEU A 375 -15.64 -26.41 -12.87
CA LEU A 375 -16.03 -25.11 -12.36
C LEU A 375 -14.79 -24.23 -12.14
N ALA A 376 -13.75 -24.79 -11.51
CA ALA A 376 -12.48 -24.10 -11.32
C ALA A 376 -11.86 -23.61 -12.64
N HIS A 377 -11.87 -24.43 -13.70
CA HIS A 377 -11.42 -24.04 -15.03
C HIS A 377 -12.25 -22.88 -15.61
N GLN A 378 -13.57 -22.84 -15.38
CA GLN A 378 -14.40 -21.71 -15.80
C GLN A 378 -14.08 -20.44 -14.98
N CYS A 379 -13.96 -20.54 -13.65
CA CYS A 379 -13.64 -19.43 -12.77
C CYS A 379 -12.26 -18.81 -13.09
N PHE A 380 -11.21 -19.61 -13.26
CA PHE A 380 -9.90 -19.10 -13.68
C PHE A 380 -9.92 -18.50 -15.09
N ARG A 381 -10.75 -19.02 -16.00
CA ARG A 381 -10.94 -18.41 -17.32
C ARG A 381 -11.69 -17.08 -17.25
N LEU A 382 -12.67 -16.93 -16.35
CA LEU A 382 -13.36 -15.65 -16.10
C LEU A 382 -12.42 -14.61 -15.47
N ALA A 383 -11.56 -15.04 -14.53
CA ALA A 383 -10.51 -14.17 -13.99
C ALA A 383 -9.58 -13.63 -15.10
N LEU A 384 -9.16 -14.48 -16.05
CA LEU A 384 -8.36 -14.06 -17.20
C LEU A 384 -9.12 -13.19 -18.22
N VAL A 385 -10.44 -13.35 -18.36
CA VAL A 385 -11.27 -12.48 -19.22
C VAL A 385 -11.39 -11.06 -18.64
N ASN A 386 -11.50 -10.94 -17.31
CA ASN A 386 -11.55 -9.67 -16.62
C ASN A 386 -10.16 -9.01 -16.49
N ASN A 387 -9.11 -9.80 -16.26
CA ASN A 387 -7.72 -9.31 -16.17
C ASN A 387 -6.76 -10.21 -16.97
N ASN A 388 -6.49 -9.81 -18.21
CA ASN A 388 -5.55 -10.48 -19.12
C ASN A 388 -4.10 -10.59 -18.57
N ASN A 389 -3.74 -9.84 -17.52
CA ASN A 389 -2.41 -9.83 -16.93
C ASN A 389 -2.29 -10.64 -15.63
N HIS A 390 -3.39 -11.25 -15.16
CA HIS A 390 -3.43 -11.94 -13.87
C HIS A 390 -2.68 -13.30 -13.94
N ALA A 391 -1.42 -13.31 -13.49
CA ALA A 391 -0.49 -14.42 -13.67
C ALA A 391 -0.84 -15.70 -12.88
N GLU A 392 -1.50 -15.57 -11.71
CA GLU A 392 -1.80 -16.71 -10.85
C GLU A 392 -2.88 -17.63 -11.47
N ALA A 393 -3.95 -17.05 -12.04
CA ALA A 393 -4.95 -17.79 -12.81
C ALA A 393 -4.34 -18.51 -14.03
N TYR A 394 -3.36 -17.92 -14.73
CA TYR A 394 -2.63 -18.62 -15.80
C TYR A 394 -1.92 -19.87 -15.28
N ASN A 395 -1.24 -19.77 -14.12
CA ASN A 395 -0.58 -20.91 -13.48
C ASN A 395 -1.58 -22.00 -13.06
N ASN A 396 -2.66 -21.63 -12.39
CA ASN A 396 -3.62 -22.61 -11.87
C ASN A 396 -4.46 -23.25 -13.01
N LEU A 397 -4.78 -22.49 -14.05
CA LEU A 397 -5.38 -23.01 -15.29
C LEU A 397 -4.44 -24.00 -15.98
N ALA A 398 -3.13 -23.71 -16.04
CA ALA A 398 -2.15 -24.63 -16.60
C ALA A 398 -2.03 -25.95 -15.80
N VAL A 399 -2.10 -25.89 -14.46
CA VAL A 399 -2.13 -27.09 -13.61
C VAL A 399 -3.39 -27.93 -13.89
N LEU A 400 -4.55 -27.30 -14.10
CA LEU A 400 -5.78 -28.00 -14.50
C LEU A 400 -5.68 -28.62 -15.91
N GLU A 401 -5.11 -27.91 -16.89
CA GLU A 401 -4.90 -28.46 -18.24
C GLU A 401 -3.86 -29.58 -18.27
N MET A 402 -2.80 -29.48 -17.45
CA MET A 402 -1.84 -30.58 -17.26
C MET A 402 -2.53 -31.81 -16.63
N ARG A 403 -3.45 -31.61 -15.68
CA ARG A 403 -4.26 -32.68 -15.08
C ARG A 403 -5.26 -33.31 -16.06
N LYS A 404 -5.70 -32.59 -17.09
CA LYS A 404 -6.47 -33.14 -18.24
C LYS A 404 -5.60 -33.82 -19.30
N GLY A 405 -4.28 -33.61 -19.28
CA GLY A 405 -3.32 -34.13 -20.26
C GLY A 405 -2.97 -33.19 -21.40
N HIS A 406 -3.45 -31.93 -21.41
CA HIS A 406 -3.15 -30.95 -22.45
C HIS A 406 -1.80 -30.25 -22.23
N VAL A 407 -0.71 -31.03 -22.26
CA VAL A 407 0.65 -30.61 -21.90
C VAL A 407 1.13 -29.37 -22.66
N GLU A 408 0.82 -29.25 -23.95
CA GLU A 408 1.24 -28.10 -24.77
C GLU A 408 0.56 -26.79 -24.36
N GLN A 409 -0.74 -26.86 -24.01
CA GLN A 409 -1.50 -25.70 -23.54
C GLN A 409 -1.00 -25.27 -22.16
N ALA A 410 -0.79 -26.22 -21.24
CA ALA A 410 -0.20 -25.96 -19.94
C ALA A 410 1.18 -25.28 -20.07
N ARG A 411 2.04 -25.76 -20.99
CA ARG A 411 3.35 -25.16 -21.25
C ARG A 411 3.26 -23.71 -21.73
N ALA A 412 2.31 -23.38 -22.61
CA ALA A 412 2.10 -22.01 -23.08
C ALA A 412 1.58 -21.07 -21.98
N LEU A 413 0.59 -21.52 -21.19
CA LEU A 413 0.01 -20.76 -20.08
C LEU A 413 1.04 -20.51 -18.95
N LEU A 414 1.94 -21.45 -18.69
CA LEU A 414 3.06 -21.25 -17.75
C LEU A 414 4.11 -20.29 -18.28
N GLN A 415 4.36 -20.28 -19.59
CA GLN A 415 5.23 -19.28 -20.21
C GLN A 415 4.65 -17.87 -20.07
N THR A 416 3.35 -17.66 -20.33
CA THR A 416 2.72 -16.34 -20.13
C THR A 416 2.77 -15.93 -18.65
N ALA A 417 2.38 -16.81 -17.71
CA ALA A 417 2.50 -16.55 -16.27
C ALA A 417 3.94 -16.13 -15.86
N SER A 418 4.95 -16.89 -16.30
CA SER A 418 6.38 -16.63 -16.00
C SER A 418 6.92 -15.32 -16.60
N SER A 419 6.28 -14.80 -17.64
CA SER A 419 6.62 -13.51 -18.27
C SER A 419 5.90 -12.32 -17.64
N LEU A 420 4.68 -12.52 -17.12
CA LEU A 420 3.88 -11.50 -16.43
C LEU A 420 4.40 -11.26 -15.02
N ALA A 421 4.64 -12.33 -14.26
CA ALA A 421 5.10 -12.29 -12.87
C ALA A 421 6.41 -13.10 -12.70
N PRO A 422 7.56 -12.55 -13.10
CA PRO A 422 8.84 -13.27 -12.99
C PRO A 422 9.29 -13.53 -11.54
N HIS A 423 8.69 -12.87 -10.54
CA HIS A 423 8.94 -13.05 -9.10
C HIS A 423 8.15 -14.21 -8.47
N MET A 424 7.14 -14.77 -9.15
CA MET A 424 6.41 -15.95 -8.71
C MET A 424 7.26 -17.19 -8.99
N TYR A 425 7.40 -18.09 -8.02
CA TYR A 425 8.27 -19.27 -8.14
C TYR A 425 7.55 -20.48 -8.77
N GLU A 426 6.23 -20.49 -8.65
CA GLU A 426 5.28 -21.53 -9.04
C GLU A 426 5.24 -21.72 -10.56
N PRO A 427 5.13 -20.67 -11.41
CA PRO A 427 5.12 -20.86 -12.86
C PRO A 427 6.43 -21.42 -13.38
N HIS A 428 7.57 -20.97 -12.82
CA HIS A 428 8.89 -21.46 -13.18
C HIS A 428 9.08 -22.93 -12.76
N PHE A 429 8.63 -23.30 -11.54
CA PHE A 429 8.71 -24.68 -11.05
C PHE A 429 7.78 -25.64 -11.81
N ASN A 430 6.54 -25.23 -12.08
CA ASN A 430 5.58 -26.00 -12.88
C ASN A 430 6.07 -26.15 -14.33
N PHE A 431 6.66 -25.10 -14.93
CA PHE A 431 7.27 -25.20 -16.25
C PHE A 431 8.50 -26.13 -16.26
N ALA A 432 9.33 -26.07 -15.21
CA ALA A 432 10.50 -26.93 -15.08
C ALA A 432 10.10 -28.41 -14.97
N THR A 433 9.20 -28.75 -14.04
CA THR A 433 8.73 -30.13 -13.83
C THR A 433 7.94 -30.70 -15.02
N ILE A 434 7.30 -29.87 -15.84
CA ILE A 434 6.70 -30.31 -17.12
C ILE A 434 7.79 -30.52 -18.19
N SER A 435 8.76 -29.60 -18.30
CA SER A 435 9.89 -29.73 -19.25
C SER A 435 10.72 -30.99 -18.96
N ASP A 436 10.97 -31.28 -17.69
CA ASP A 436 11.67 -32.48 -17.23
C ASP A 436 10.96 -33.77 -17.67
N LYS A 437 9.64 -33.86 -17.46
CA LYS A 437 8.80 -34.99 -17.89
C LYS A 437 8.75 -35.20 -19.41
N ILE A 438 9.09 -34.18 -20.20
CA ILE A 438 9.22 -34.24 -21.67
C ILE A 438 10.64 -34.65 -22.10
N GLY A 439 11.63 -34.56 -21.21
CA GLY A 439 13.06 -34.71 -21.52
C GLY A 439 13.76 -33.43 -21.98
N ASP A 440 13.09 -32.27 -21.86
CA ASP A 440 13.54 -30.95 -22.29
C ASP A 440 14.52 -30.33 -21.25
N LEU A 441 15.54 -31.09 -20.84
CA LEU A 441 16.38 -30.86 -19.64
C LEU A 441 16.98 -29.44 -19.58
N GLN A 442 17.43 -28.89 -20.71
CA GLN A 442 17.99 -27.54 -20.77
C GLN A 442 16.97 -26.46 -20.38
N ARG A 443 15.71 -26.59 -20.84
CA ARG A 443 14.61 -25.68 -20.48
C ARG A 443 14.19 -25.88 -19.03
N SER A 444 14.16 -27.14 -18.57
CA SER A 444 13.92 -27.48 -17.16
C SER A 444 14.90 -26.76 -16.24
N TYR A 445 16.21 -26.83 -16.53
CA TYR A 445 17.25 -26.21 -15.70
C TYR A 445 17.17 -24.69 -15.65
N VAL A 446 16.99 -24.02 -16.80
CA VAL A 446 16.86 -22.55 -16.85
C VAL A 446 15.63 -22.07 -16.08
N ALA A 447 14.53 -22.82 -16.09
CA ALA A 447 13.34 -22.49 -15.31
C ALA A 447 13.52 -22.81 -13.82
N ALA A 448 14.15 -23.94 -13.47
CA ALA A 448 14.46 -24.28 -12.09
C ALA A 448 15.38 -23.22 -11.43
N GLN A 449 16.39 -22.71 -12.15
CA GLN A 449 17.22 -21.59 -11.69
C GLN A 449 16.42 -20.29 -11.45
N LYS A 450 15.39 -20.00 -12.26
CA LYS A 450 14.48 -18.87 -12.01
C LYS A 450 13.59 -19.09 -10.79
N SER A 451 13.14 -20.33 -10.56
CA SER A 451 12.41 -20.70 -9.35
C SER A 451 13.30 -20.54 -8.10
N GLU A 452 14.56 -20.97 -8.15
CA GLU A 452 15.57 -20.79 -7.08
C GLU A 452 15.86 -19.30 -6.81
N ALA A 453 15.89 -18.46 -7.86
CA ALA A 453 16.03 -17.02 -7.71
C ALA A 453 14.77 -16.31 -7.17
N ALA A 454 13.58 -16.90 -7.35
CA ALA A 454 12.31 -16.36 -6.86
C ALA A 454 12.00 -16.79 -5.41
N PHE A 455 12.28 -18.05 -5.05
CA PHE A 455 12.15 -18.62 -3.72
C PHE A 455 13.32 -19.61 -3.44
N PRO A 456 14.42 -19.16 -2.79
CA PRO A 456 15.65 -19.95 -2.66
C PRO A 456 15.52 -21.14 -1.70
N ASP A 457 14.64 -21.05 -0.70
CA ASP A 457 14.42 -22.11 0.29
C ASP A 457 13.50 -23.23 -0.23
N HIS A 458 13.09 -23.21 -1.51
CA HIS A 458 12.18 -24.20 -2.07
C HIS A 458 12.84 -25.58 -2.24
N VAL A 459 12.51 -26.49 -1.33
CA VAL A 459 13.03 -27.86 -1.25
C VAL A 459 12.95 -28.60 -2.59
N ASP A 460 11.79 -28.62 -3.23
CA ASP A 460 11.60 -29.37 -4.48
C ASP A 460 12.37 -28.77 -5.67
N THR A 461 12.51 -27.43 -5.74
CA THR A 461 13.37 -26.79 -6.75
C THR A 461 14.84 -27.19 -6.52
N GLN A 462 15.30 -27.21 -5.27
CA GLN A 462 16.66 -27.66 -4.96
C GLN A 462 16.86 -29.15 -5.30
N HIS A 463 15.86 -30.01 -5.13
CA HIS A 463 15.92 -31.41 -5.56
C HIS A 463 15.99 -31.55 -7.08
N LEU A 464 15.13 -30.84 -7.82
CA LEU A 464 15.12 -30.82 -9.29
C LEU A 464 16.46 -30.31 -9.86
N ILE A 465 17.02 -29.25 -9.29
CA ILE A 465 18.34 -28.72 -9.66
C ILE A 465 19.46 -29.75 -9.42
N LYS A 466 19.40 -30.50 -8.32
CA LYS A 466 20.37 -31.58 -8.03
C LYS A 466 20.26 -32.72 -9.04
N GLN A 467 19.04 -33.14 -9.40
CA GLN A 467 18.79 -34.17 -10.42
C GLN A 467 19.29 -33.73 -11.80
N LEU A 468 18.93 -32.53 -12.25
CA LEU A 468 19.37 -31.98 -13.54
C LEU A 468 20.90 -31.85 -13.63
N ARG A 469 21.56 -31.40 -12.55
CA ARG A 469 23.04 -31.36 -12.48
C ARG A 469 23.68 -32.76 -12.52
N GLN A 470 23.02 -33.80 -11.99
CA GLN A 470 23.47 -35.19 -12.14
C GLN A 470 23.32 -35.67 -13.60
N HIS A 471 22.20 -35.36 -14.26
CA HIS A 471 22.03 -35.68 -15.69
C HIS A 471 23.06 -35.00 -16.58
N PHE A 472 23.38 -33.72 -16.35
CA PHE A 472 24.44 -33.00 -17.09
C PHE A 472 25.88 -33.43 -16.73
N ALA A 473 26.07 -34.28 -15.70
CA ALA A 473 27.37 -34.88 -15.37
C ALA A 473 27.49 -36.34 -15.84
N MET A 474 26.42 -36.89 -16.43
CA MET A 474 26.31 -38.25 -16.97
C MET A 474 26.22 -38.27 -18.52
N LEU A 475 26.22 -37.09 -19.14
CA LEU A 475 26.15 -36.83 -20.58
C LEU A 475 27.48 -36.21 -21.06
#